data_AF-A0A918UFC3-F1
#
_entry.id   AF-A0A918UFC3-F1
#
_cell.length_a   1.000
_cell.length_b   1.000
_cell.length_c   1.000
_cell.angle_alpha   90.00
_cell.angle_beta   90.00
_cell.angle_gamma   90.00
#
_symmetry.space_group_name_H-M   'P 1'
#
loop_
_entity.id
_entity.type
_entity.pdbx_description
1 polymer ?
#
loop_
_entity_poly.entity_id
_entity_poly.type
_entity_poly.pdbx_seq_one_letter_code
_entity_poly.pdbx_strand_id
1 'polypeptide(L)'
;MKAECARLVRLRRLEKVRALAKQNAAREAAAAEGTLAQLQALSDRTGAMASHYAARREVQDGASLRQLGSFVHGLNTLSQTTQGDAARARAIADAKLRLLAEAERRRAATEERAALQERMIGKSAQAPVLGSRKPSGTGLE
;
A
#
# COMPACT_ATOMS: atom_id res chain seq x y z
N MET A 1 18.72 -19.14 26.73
CA MET A 1 19.11 -17.72 26.95
C MET A 1 19.94 -17.10 25.81
N LYS A 2 21.26 -17.31 25.66
CA LYS A 2 22.08 -16.57 24.65
C LYS A 2 21.59 -16.74 23.19
N ALA A 3 21.22 -17.95 22.78
CA ALA A 3 20.71 -18.24 21.44
C ALA A 3 19.32 -17.60 21.16
N GLU A 4 18.46 -17.52 22.19
CA GLU A 4 17.14 -16.89 22.10
C GLU A 4 17.25 -15.37 21.97
N CYS A 5 18.17 -14.76 22.72
CA CYS A 5 18.48 -13.33 22.58
C CYS A 5 19.05 -13.01 21.18
N ALA A 6 19.94 -13.85 20.64
CA ALA A 6 20.46 -13.68 19.28
C ALA A 6 19.35 -13.80 18.22
N ARG A 7 18.41 -14.74 18.40
CA ARG A 7 17.23 -14.89 17.54
C ARG A 7 16.34 -13.64 17.58
N LEU A 8 16.12 -13.07 18.77
CA LEU A 8 15.37 -11.83 18.92
C LEU A 8 16.03 -10.64 18.19
N VAL A 9 17.35 -10.48 18.32
CA VAL A 9 18.08 -9.42 17.59
C VAL A 9 17.89 -9.57 16.07
N ARG A 10 17.94 -10.79 15.55
CA ARG A 10 17.68 -11.06 14.13
C ARG A 10 16.24 -10.72 13.72
N LEU A 11 15.25 -11.03 14.57
CA LEU A 11 13.85 -10.68 14.32
C LEU A 11 13.63 -9.17 14.29
N ARG A 12 14.20 -8.42 15.23
CA ARG A 12 14.13 -6.94 15.23
C ARG A 12 14.79 -6.32 14.00
N ARG A 13 15.90 -6.88 13.52
CA ARG A 13 16.52 -6.44 12.26
C ARG A 13 15.61 -6.70 11.07
N LEU A 14 14.98 -7.88 11.01
CA LEU A 14 14.03 -8.22 9.95
C LEU A 14 12.81 -7.31 9.99
N GLU A 15 12.30 -6.98 11.17
CA GLU A 15 11.19 -6.04 11.36
C GLU A 15 11.52 -4.66 10.76
N LYS A 16 12.73 -4.12 11.01
CA LYS A 16 13.18 -2.86 10.40
C LYS A 16 13.18 -2.93 8.87
N VAL A 17 13.69 -4.03 8.30
CA VAL A 17 13.68 -4.25 6.85
C VAL A 17 12.25 -4.33 6.31
N ARG A 18 11.34 -5.00 7.03
CA ARG A 18 9.92 -5.07 6.65
C ARG A 18 9.21 -3.73 6.77
N ALA A 19 9.57 -2.90 7.75
CA ALA A 19 9.03 -1.54 7.87
C ALA A 19 9.45 -0.66 6.69
N LEU A 20 10.71 -0.72 6.27
CA LEU A 20 11.20 -0.03 5.07
C LEU A 20 10.50 -0.55 3.81
N ALA A 21 10.34 -1.87 3.67
CA ALA A 21 9.63 -2.47 2.54
C ALA A 21 8.16 -2.01 2.48
N LYS A 22 7.46 -1.96 3.63
CA LYS A 22 6.11 -1.40 3.74
C LYS A 22 6.09 0.07 3.29
N GLN A 23 7.02 0.89 3.78
CA GLN A 23 7.08 2.31 3.44
C GLN A 23 7.30 2.52 1.94
N ASN A 24 8.18 1.75 1.31
CA ASN A 24 8.41 1.81 -0.13
C ASN A 24 7.16 1.38 -0.91
N ALA A 25 6.51 0.28 -0.52
CA ALA A 25 5.26 -0.15 -1.15
C ALA A 25 4.15 0.91 -1.02
N ALA A 26 4.07 1.60 0.12
CA ALA A 26 3.10 2.67 0.34
C ALA A 26 3.37 3.89 -0.57
N ARG A 27 4.65 4.28 -0.72
CA ARG A 27 5.03 5.35 -1.64
C ARG A 27 4.71 5.01 -3.09
N GLU A 28 4.99 3.78 -3.51
CA GLU A 28 4.68 3.32 -4.87
C GLU A 28 3.17 3.25 -5.12
N ALA A 29 2.38 2.79 -4.15
CA ALA A 29 0.92 2.80 -4.25
C ALA A 29 0.37 4.22 -4.37
N ALA A 30 0.81 5.14 -3.50
CA ALA A 30 0.39 6.54 -3.56
C ALA A 30 0.77 7.22 -4.89
N ALA A 31 1.96 6.94 -5.43
CA ALA A 31 2.37 7.46 -6.74
C ALA A 31 1.51 6.91 -7.89
N ALA A 32 1.14 5.63 -7.84
CA ALA A 32 0.26 5.01 -8.84
C ALA A 32 -1.17 5.58 -8.78
N GLU A 33 -1.71 5.76 -7.57
CA GLU A 33 -3.01 6.41 -7.35
C GLU A 33 -3.00 7.87 -7.82
N GLY A 34 -1.92 8.61 -7.55
CA GLY A 34 -1.75 9.98 -8.03
C GLY A 34 -1.77 10.07 -9.55
N THR A 35 -1.07 9.16 -10.23
CA THR A 35 -1.09 9.06 -11.71
C THR A 35 -2.49 8.74 -12.23
N LEU A 36 -3.20 7.80 -11.60
CA LEU A 36 -4.57 7.46 -11.96
C LEU A 36 -5.50 8.69 -11.85
N ALA A 37 -5.42 9.42 -10.74
CA ALA A 37 -6.25 10.60 -10.51
C ALA A 37 -5.98 11.69 -11.55
N GLN A 38 -4.71 11.90 -11.94
CA GLN A 38 -4.34 12.85 -13.00
C GLN A 38 -4.92 12.45 -14.36
N LEU A 39 -4.85 11.17 -14.74
CA LEU A 39 -5.40 10.68 -16.01
C LEU A 39 -6.93 10.75 -16.04
N GLN A 40 -7.60 10.45 -14.93
CA GLN A 40 -9.04 10.62 -14.81
C GLN A 40 -9.44 12.09 -14.98
N ALA A 41 -8.79 13.01 -14.24
CA ALA A 41 -9.05 14.43 -14.37
C ALA A 41 -8.80 14.96 -15.79
N LEU A 42 -7.76 14.47 -16.47
CA LEU A 42 -7.48 14.82 -17.86
C LEU A 42 -8.56 14.30 -18.81
N SER A 43 -9.01 13.06 -18.62
CA SER A 43 -10.09 12.47 -19.42
C SER A 43 -11.40 13.25 -19.27
N ASP A 44 -11.77 13.59 -18.04
CA ASP A 44 -12.98 14.35 -17.74
C ASP A 44 -12.92 15.75 -18.35
N ARG A 45 -11.79 16.43 -18.19
CA ARG A 45 -11.59 17.77 -18.75
C ARG A 45 -11.66 17.77 -20.27
N THR A 46 -11.02 16.81 -20.92
CA THR A 46 -11.03 16.70 -22.40
C THR A 46 -12.42 16.34 -22.92
N GLY A 47 -13.15 15.45 -22.25
CA GLY A 47 -14.54 15.14 -22.59
C GLY A 47 -15.49 16.34 -22.42
N ALA A 48 -15.32 17.11 -21.34
CA ALA A 48 -16.08 18.33 -21.10
C ALA A 48 -15.80 19.39 -22.19
N MET A 49 -14.53 19.57 -22.57
CA MET A 49 -14.17 20.47 -23.68
C MET A 49 -14.80 20.02 -24.99
N ALA A 50 -14.68 18.74 -25.35
CA ALA A 50 -15.27 18.21 -26.58
C ALA A 50 -16.78 18.48 -26.65
N SER A 51 -17.48 18.23 -25.54
CA SER A 51 -18.93 18.47 -25.41
C SER A 51 -19.27 19.96 -25.55
N HIS A 52 -18.51 20.84 -24.91
CA HIS A 52 -18.71 22.29 -24.98
C HIS A 52 -18.52 22.81 -26.42
N TYR A 53 -17.47 22.36 -27.12
CA TYR A 53 -17.23 22.78 -28.50
C TYR A 53 -18.24 22.18 -29.48
N ALA A 54 -18.69 20.93 -29.26
CA ALA A 54 -19.73 20.29 -30.06
C ALA A 54 -21.09 21.00 -29.94
N ALA A 55 -21.39 21.58 -28.78
CA ALA A 55 -22.64 22.32 -28.54
C ALA A 55 -22.67 23.71 -29.20
N ARG A 56 -21.52 24.21 -29.70
CA ARG A 56 -21.43 25.56 -30.27
C ARG A 56 -22.15 25.63 -31.62
N ARG A 57 -23.16 26.51 -31.70
CA ARG A 57 -23.98 26.73 -32.92
C ARG A 57 -23.57 27.97 -33.70
N GLU A 58 -22.81 28.87 -33.09
CA GLU A 58 -22.36 30.11 -33.70
C GLU A 58 -21.08 29.87 -34.50
N VAL A 59 -21.25 29.59 -35.79
CA VAL A 59 -20.15 29.41 -36.75
C VAL A 59 -20.45 30.28 -37.97
N GLN A 60 -19.49 31.12 -38.35
CA GLN A 60 -19.71 32.17 -39.36
C GLN A 60 -19.77 31.63 -40.80
N ASP A 61 -19.07 30.53 -41.08
CA ASP A 61 -19.01 29.93 -42.42
C ASP A 61 -18.75 28.41 -42.39
N GLY A 62 -18.85 27.78 -43.56
CA GLY A 62 -18.64 26.33 -43.71
C GLY A 62 -17.19 25.88 -43.46
N ALA A 63 -16.20 26.76 -43.66
CA ALA A 63 -14.80 26.44 -43.40
C ALA A 63 -14.54 26.31 -41.90
N SER A 64 -15.04 27.27 -41.11
CA SER A 64 -15.00 27.26 -39.66
C SER A 64 -15.75 26.06 -39.08
N LEU A 65 -16.85 25.64 -39.72
CA LEU A 65 -17.61 24.46 -39.29
C LEU A 65 -16.79 23.17 -39.47
N ARG A 66 -16.09 23.02 -40.60
CA ARG A 66 -15.19 21.87 -40.81
C ARG A 66 -14.05 21.87 -39.79
N GLN A 67 -13.46 23.04 -39.52
CA GLN A 67 -12.38 23.16 -38.53
C GLN A 67 -12.86 22.78 -37.13
N LEU A 68 -14.05 23.24 -36.73
CA LEU A 68 -14.67 22.88 -35.45
C LEU A 68 -14.94 21.37 -35.37
N GLY A 69 -15.46 20.76 -36.44
CA GLY A 69 -15.69 19.33 -36.51
C GLY A 69 -14.41 18.51 -36.33
N SER A 70 -13.33 18.86 -37.06
CA SER A 70 -12.03 18.21 -36.91
C SER A 70 -11.44 18.37 -35.51
N PHE A 71 -11.62 19.54 -34.90
CA PHE A 71 -11.15 19.81 -33.54
C PHE A 71 -11.90 18.96 -32.49
N VAL A 72 -13.23 18.92 -32.55
CA VAL A 72 -14.06 18.09 -31.68
C VAL A 72 -13.71 16.61 -31.86
N HIS A 73 -13.51 16.15 -33.10
CA HIS A 73 -13.06 14.79 -33.37
C HIS A 73 -11.70 14.50 -32.70
N GLY A 74 -10.73 15.41 -32.83
CA GLY A 74 -9.44 15.29 -32.16
C GLY A 74 -9.54 15.21 -30.63
N LEU A 75 -10.39 16.04 -30.02
CA LEU A 75 -10.64 16.00 -28.57
C LEU A 75 -11.30 14.69 -28.13
N ASN A 76 -12.25 14.16 -28.91
CA ASN A 76 -12.88 12.87 -28.62
C ASN A 76 -11.87 11.72 -28.69
N THR A 77 -11.01 11.71 -29.71
CA THR A 77 -9.92 10.71 -29.83
C THR A 77 -8.98 10.81 -28.63
N LEU A 78 -8.58 12.01 -28.22
CA LEU A 78 -7.72 12.22 -27.04
C LEU A 78 -8.42 11.77 -25.74
N SER A 79 -9.72 12.03 -25.61
CA SER A 79 -10.48 11.59 -24.44
C SER A 79 -10.52 10.06 -24.36
N GLN A 80 -10.78 9.38 -25.48
CA GLN A 80 -10.80 7.91 -25.55
C GLN A 80 -9.43 7.28 -25.25
N THR A 81 -8.34 7.83 -25.79
CA THR A 81 -6.99 7.34 -25.48
C THR A 81 -6.67 7.53 -24.00
N THR A 82 -6.99 8.70 -23.43
CA THR A 82 -6.77 9.00 -22.01
C THR A 82 -7.63 8.10 -21.11
N GLN A 83 -8.85 7.73 -21.50
CA GLN A 83 -9.66 6.73 -20.79
C GLN A 83 -8.99 5.36 -20.77
N GLY A 84 -8.46 4.93 -21.91
CA GLY A 84 -7.67 3.71 -22.01
C GLY A 84 -6.43 3.75 -21.10
N ASP A 85 -5.77 4.89 -21.03
CA ASP A 85 -4.60 5.10 -20.16
C ASP A 85 -4.98 5.07 -18.68
N ALA A 86 -6.08 5.72 -18.31
CA ALA A 86 -6.63 5.69 -16.95
C ALA A 86 -7.02 4.26 -16.54
N ALA A 87 -7.59 3.45 -17.44
CA ALA A 87 -7.90 2.05 -17.17
C ALA A 87 -6.63 1.23 -16.88
N ARG A 88 -5.56 1.44 -17.64
CA ARG A 88 -4.26 0.80 -17.38
C ARG A 88 -3.64 1.28 -16.07
N ALA A 89 -3.68 2.59 -15.80
CA ALA A 89 -3.20 3.16 -14.55
C ALA A 89 -3.97 2.61 -13.34
N ARG A 90 -5.27 2.37 -13.48
CA ARG A 90 -6.08 1.74 -12.43
C ARG A 90 -5.61 0.32 -12.12
N ALA A 91 -5.38 -0.49 -13.14
CA ALA A 91 -4.84 -1.85 -12.95
C ALA A 91 -3.47 -1.83 -12.23
N ILE A 92 -2.62 -0.84 -12.55
CA ILE A 92 -1.33 -0.66 -11.87
C ILE A 92 -1.54 -0.24 -10.41
N ALA A 93 -2.40 0.75 -10.14
CA ALA A 93 -2.70 1.21 -8.79
C ALA A 93 -3.25 0.05 -7.92
N ASP A 94 -4.21 -0.71 -8.44
CA ASP A 94 -4.78 -1.88 -7.77
C ASP A 94 -3.70 -2.94 -7.46
N ALA A 95 -2.78 -3.20 -8.40
CA ALA A 95 -1.66 -4.11 -8.18
C ALA A 95 -0.72 -3.59 -7.08
N LYS A 96 -0.41 -2.29 -7.06
CA LYS A 96 0.43 -1.68 -6.02
C LYS A 96 -0.22 -1.70 -4.64
N LEU A 97 -1.53 -1.48 -4.56
CA LEU A 97 -2.29 -1.62 -3.31
C LEU A 97 -2.26 -3.05 -2.77
N ARG A 98 -2.37 -4.07 -3.64
CA ARG A 98 -2.23 -5.47 -3.22
C ARG A 98 -0.83 -5.75 -2.66
N LEU A 99 0.22 -5.25 -3.31
CA LEU A 99 1.59 -5.37 -2.83
C LEU A 99 1.80 -4.67 -1.48
N LEU A 100 1.20 -3.50 -1.28
CA LEU A 100 1.19 -2.83 0.02
C LEU A 100 0.53 -3.70 1.09
N ALA A 101 -0.67 -4.22 0.83
CA ALA A 101 -1.38 -5.10 1.76
C ALA A 101 -0.58 -6.37 2.09
N GLU A 102 0.14 -6.95 1.13
CA GLU A 102 1.07 -8.05 1.39
C GLU A 102 2.27 -7.63 2.27
N ALA A 103 2.87 -6.47 2.00
CA ALA A 103 3.97 -5.95 2.80
C ALA A 103 3.54 -5.69 4.26
N GLU A 104 2.33 -5.16 4.45
CA GLU A 104 1.74 -4.96 5.77
C GLU A 104 1.53 -6.27 6.53
N ARG A 105 0.94 -7.28 5.88
CA ARG A 105 0.77 -8.61 6.48
C ARG A 105 2.11 -9.23 6.87
N ARG A 106 3.14 -9.11 6.01
CA ARG A 106 4.49 -9.61 6.30
C ARG A 106 5.16 -8.88 7.47
N ARG A 107 4.95 -7.57 7.60
CA ARG A 107 5.44 -6.78 8.74
C ARG A 107 4.75 -7.25 10.03
N ALA A 108 3.42 -7.32 10.04
CA ALA A 108 2.63 -7.75 11.19
C ALA A 108 3.03 -9.15 11.68
N ALA A 109 3.18 -10.11 10.77
CA ALA A 109 3.62 -11.46 11.13
C ALA A 109 5.05 -11.50 11.73
N THR A 110 5.93 -10.59 11.31
CA THR A 110 7.29 -10.50 11.88
C THR A 110 7.26 -9.86 13.26
N GLU A 111 6.47 -8.81 13.44
CA GLU A 111 6.24 -8.10 14.71
C GLU A 111 5.65 -9.05 15.76
N GLU A 112 4.62 -9.83 15.41
CA GLU A 112 4.03 -10.84 16.29
C GLU A 112 5.05 -11.90 16.73
N ARG A 113 5.87 -12.40 15.80
CA ARG A 113 6.93 -13.36 16.12
C ARG A 113 7.99 -12.78 17.05
N ALA A 114 8.36 -11.51 16.88
CA ALA A 114 9.29 -10.82 17.77
C ALA A 114 8.69 -10.68 19.17
N ALA A 115 7.43 -10.25 19.28
CA ALA A 115 6.73 -10.11 20.56
C ALA A 115 6.58 -11.44 21.30
N LEU A 116 6.27 -12.53 20.58
CA LEU A 116 6.22 -13.88 21.17
C LEU A 116 7.59 -14.30 21.70
N GLN A 117 8.67 -14.06 20.95
CA GLN A 117 10.03 -14.37 21.39
C GLN A 117 10.44 -13.58 22.64
N GLU A 118 10.08 -12.30 22.71
CA GLU A 118 10.31 -11.46 23.90
C GLU A 118 9.58 -11.99 25.13
N ARG A 119 8.30 -12.34 24.98
CA ARG A 119 7.50 -12.95 26.07
C ARG A 119 8.11 -14.26 26.55
N MET A 120 8.60 -15.11 25.65
CA MET A 120 9.24 -16.39 26.02
C MET A 120 10.54 -16.18 26.81
N ILE A 121 11.38 -15.22 26.39
CA ILE A 121 12.61 -14.87 27.12
C ILE A 121 12.28 -14.27 28.50
N GLY A 122 11.25 -13.42 28.59
CA GLY A 122 10.79 -12.86 29.86
C GLY A 122 10.29 -13.92 30.84
N LYS A 123 9.48 -14.88 30.35
CA LYS A 123 8.99 -16.01 31.15
C LYS A 123 10.12 -16.94 31.61
N SER A 124 11.12 -17.21 30.76
CA SER A 124 12.26 -18.06 31.15
C SER A 124 13.21 -17.37 32.14
N ALA A 125 13.28 -16.03 32.13
CA ALA A 125 13.99 -15.26 33.15
C ALA A 125 13.27 -15.27 34.52
N GLN A 126 11.97 -15.54 34.55
CA GLN A 126 11.15 -15.63 35.78
C GLN A 126 11.02 -17.05 36.34
N ALA A 127 11.97 -17.96 36.06
CA ALA A 127 11.92 -19.34 36.53
C ALA A 127 11.52 -19.41 38.03
N PRO A 128 10.55 -20.27 38.40
CA PRO A 128 9.94 -20.24 39.71
C PRO A 128 10.99 -20.56 40.77
N VAL A 129 11.00 -19.77 41.86
CA VAL A 129 11.73 -20.13 43.07
C VAL A 129 11.12 -21.44 43.56
N LEU A 130 11.78 -22.57 43.24
CA LEU A 130 11.51 -23.85 43.88
C LEU A 130 11.88 -23.65 45.34
N GLY A 131 10.87 -23.31 46.15
CA GLY A 131 11.01 -23.13 47.58
C GLY A 131 11.73 -24.34 48.14
N SER A 132 12.81 -24.09 48.87
CA SER A 132 13.53 -25.09 49.64
C SER A 132 12.52 -25.93 50.42
N ARG A 133 12.45 -27.22 50.09
CA ARG A 133 11.65 -28.20 50.85
C ARG A 133 12.16 -28.14 52.29
N LYS A 134 11.35 -27.60 53.21
CA LYS A 134 11.58 -27.75 54.66
C LYS A 134 11.69 -29.25 54.96
N PRO A 135 12.76 -29.72 55.62
CA PRO A 135 12.77 -31.07 56.15
C PRO A 135 11.74 -31.12 57.28
N SER A 136 10.59 -31.74 57.03
CA SER A 136 9.63 -32.08 58.07
C SER A 136 10.19 -33.27 58.87
N GLY A 137 11.02 -32.98 59.86
CA GLY A 137 11.38 -33.95 60.90
C GLY A 137 10.26 -34.04 61.92
N THR A 138 9.53 -35.15 61.93
CA THR A 138 8.71 -35.53 63.09
C THR A 138 9.64 -36.16 64.11
N GLY A 139 10.04 -35.38 65.12
CA GLY A 139 10.65 -35.91 66.34
C GLY A 139 9.58 -36.62 67.16
N LEU A 140 9.66 -37.94 67.22
CA LEU A 140 8.97 -38.76 68.20
C LEU A 140 10.08 -39.45 69.02
N GLU A 141 10.42 -38.83 70.15
CA GLU A 141 10.89 -39.51 71.36
C GLU A 141 9.71 -39.56 72.34
#